data_AF-A0A725CSM4-F1
#
_entry.id   AF-A0A725CSM4-F1
#
_cell.length_a   1.000
_cell.length_b   1.000
_cell.length_c   1.000
_cell.angle_alpha   90.00
_cell.angle_beta   90.00
_cell.angle_gamma   90.00
#
_symmetry.space_group_name_H-M   'P 1'
#
loop_
_entity.id
_entity.type
_entity.pdbx_description
1 polymer ?
#
loop_
_entity_poly.entity_id
_entity_poly.type
_entity_poly.pdbx_seq_one_letter_code
_entity_poly.pdbx_strand_id
1 'polypeptide(L)'
;WFPGRGATSQTDRIYDTTTGNQVYISELGPLPENVTSVSPDGEYQKWDGKAWVKDEAAEKAAQLRQAEETKSRLLQMASEKIAPLQDAVDLGLATDDEKAQLDEWKKYRVLVNRVDTLNPDWPEKPS
;
A
#
# COMPACT_ATOMS: atom_id res chain seq x y z
N TRP A 1 -12.85 -47.69 -36.53
CA TRP A 1 -13.26 -46.31 -36.22
C TRP A 1 -12.94 -46.05 -34.76
N PHE A 2 -11.88 -45.30 -34.46
CA PHE A 2 -11.60 -44.80 -33.11
C PHE A 2 -11.93 -43.31 -33.11
N PRO A 3 -12.87 -42.81 -32.29
CA PRO A 3 -12.95 -41.38 -32.08
C PRO A 3 -11.86 -41.00 -31.08
N GLY A 4 -10.99 -40.09 -31.49
CA GLY A 4 -9.97 -39.51 -30.63
C GLY A 4 -10.60 -38.84 -29.42
N ARG A 5 -10.13 -39.22 -28.23
CA ARG A 5 -10.29 -38.37 -27.05
C ARG A 5 -9.42 -37.14 -27.30
N GLY A 6 -10.06 -36.03 -27.65
CA GLY A 6 -9.43 -34.72 -27.53
C GLY A 6 -8.92 -34.59 -26.10
N ALA A 7 -7.61 -34.41 -25.96
CA ALA A 7 -7.02 -34.05 -24.69
C ALA A 7 -7.73 -32.76 -24.24
N THR A 8 -8.52 -32.86 -23.18
CA THR A 8 -8.99 -31.69 -22.46
C THR A 8 -7.73 -31.01 -21.95
N SER A 9 -7.30 -29.94 -22.62
CA SER A 9 -6.38 -28.96 -22.03
C SER A 9 -7.10 -28.41 -20.82
N GLN A 10 -6.89 -29.07 -19.68
CA GLN A 10 -7.40 -28.62 -18.42
C GLN A 10 -6.55 -27.40 -18.07
N THR A 11 -7.03 -26.22 -18.46
CA THR A 11 -6.48 -24.94 -18.02
C THR A 11 -6.80 -24.81 -16.53
N ASP A 12 -6.15 -25.64 -15.72
CA ASP A 12 -6.19 -25.49 -14.28
C ASP A 12 -5.46 -24.19 -13.96
N ARG A 13 -6.09 -23.37 -13.11
CA ARG A 13 -5.49 -22.15 -12.61
C ARG A 13 -4.36 -22.59 -11.69
N ILE A 14 -3.14 -22.56 -12.21
CA ILE A 14 -1.94 -22.88 -11.46
C ILE A 14 -1.34 -21.56 -10.95
N TYR A 15 -0.82 -21.59 -9.74
CA TYR A 15 -0.22 -20.45 -9.05
C TYR A 15 1.22 -20.78 -8.70
N ASP A 16 2.13 -19.85 -8.93
CA ASP A 16 3.49 -19.96 -8.46
C ASP A 16 3.53 -19.82 -6.93
N THR A 17 4.03 -20.82 -6.21
CA THR A 17 4.05 -20.85 -4.73
C THR A 17 5.02 -19.84 -4.11
N THR A 18 5.91 -19.25 -4.91
CA THR A 18 6.87 -18.24 -4.47
C THR A 18 6.26 -16.84 -4.49
N THR A 19 5.43 -16.57 -5.50
CA THR A 19 4.91 -15.21 -5.79
C THR A 19 3.38 -15.08 -5.64
N GLY A 20 2.64 -16.19 -5.65
CA GLY A 20 1.17 -16.20 -5.68
C GLY A 20 0.58 -15.83 -7.04
N ASN A 21 1.41 -15.57 -8.05
CA ASN A 21 0.95 -15.18 -9.38
C ASN A 21 0.36 -16.38 -10.14
N GLN A 22 -0.70 -16.12 -10.91
CA GLN A 22 -1.26 -17.12 -11.81
C GLN A 22 -0.28 -17.39 -12.96
N VAL A 23 0.04 -18.67 -13.18
CA VAL A 23 0.91 -19.14 -14.27
C VAL A 23 0.17 -20.19 -15.11
N TYR A 24 0.50 -20.25 -16.39
CA TYR A 24 -0.04 -21.24 -17.32
C TYR A 24 1.07 -22.22 -17.68
N ILE A 25 0.87 -23.51 -17.41
CA ILE A 25 1.80 -24.56 -17.82
C ILE A 25 1.26 -25.22 -19.08
N SER A 26 1.95 -25.01 -20.19
CA SER A 26 1.61 -25.55 -21.51
C SER A 26 2.30 -26.89 -21.81
N GLU A 27 3.24 -27.33 -20.97
CA GLU A 27 3.97 -28.59 -21.19
C GLU A 27 3.24 -29.78 -20.54
N LEU A 28 3.01 -30.83 -21.34
CA LEU A 28 2.55 -32.14 -20.88
C LEU A 28 3.70 -32.86 -20.15
N GLY A 29 4.05 -32.36 -18.98
CA GLY A 29 5.10 -32.89 -18.11
C GLY A 29 4.68 -32.82 -16.63
N PRO A 30 5.49 -33.36 -15.70
CA PRO A 30 5.23 -33.20 -14.28
C PRO A 30 5.17 -31.71 -13.92
N LEU A 31 4.23 -31.33 -13.04
CA LEU A 31 4.17 -29.96 -12.52
C LEU A 31 5.52 -29.63 -11.85
N PRO A 32 6.09 -28.44 -12.09
CA PRO A 32 7.29 -28.00 -11.41
C PRO A 32 7.04 -27.85 -9.90
N GLU A 33 8.07 -28.01 -9.08
CA GLU A 33 7.91 -28.07 -7.61
C GLU A 33 7.43 -26.75 -6.98
N ASN A 34 7.50 -25.64 -7.72
CA ASN A 34 7.16 -24.29 -7.26
C ASN A 34 5.74 -23.84 -7.67
N VAL A 35 4.82 -24.77 -7.94
CA VAL A 35 3.45 -24.42 -8.32
C VAL A 35 2.38 -25.19 -7.55
N THR A 36 1.21 -24.58 -7.42
CA THR A 36 0.04 -25.14 -6.73
C THR A 36 -1.25 -24.80 -7.47
N SER A 37 -2.25 -25.68 -7.44
CA SER A 37 -3.60 -25.37 -7.94
C SER A 37 -4.47 -24.64 -6.91
N VAL A 38 -3.92 -24.38 -5.71
CA VAL A 38 -4.60 -23.63 -4.65
C VAL A 38 -4.35 -22.14 -4.88
N SER A 39 -5.41 -21.34 -5.03
CA SER A 39 -5.29 -19.87 -5.12
C SER A 39 -4.94 -19.28 -3.76
N PRO A 40 -4.15 -18.20 -3.69
CA PRO A 40 -4.15 -17.35 -2.51
C PRO A 40 -5.51 -16.67 -2.37
N ASP A 41 -5.98 -16.50 -1.13
CA ASP A 41 -7.26 -15.88 -0.78
C ASP A 41 -7.13 -14.38 -0.42
N GLY A 42 -5.93 -13.80 -0.59
CA GLY A 42 -5.63 -12.42 -0.24
C GLY A 42 -4.24 -11.95 -0.66
N GLU A 43 -3.97 -10.66 -0.54
CA GLU A 43 -2.76 -10.01 -1.06
C GLU A 43 -1.48 -10.35 -0.27
N TYR A 44 -1.59 -10.58 1.04
CA TYR A 44 -0.46 -10.85 1.92
C TYR A 44 -0.47 -12.33 2.35
N GLN A 45 -0.20 -13.21 1.40
CA GLN A 45 -0.12 -14.65 1.63
C GLN A 45 1.21 -15.23 1.20
N LYS A 46 1.67 -16.23 1.94
CA LYS A 46 2.90 -16.96 1.70
C LYS A 46 2.59 -18.45 1.71
N TRP A 47 3.17 -19.21 0.78
CA TRP A 47 3.05 -20.66 0.77
C TRP A 47 3.91 -21.28 1.88
N ASP A 48 3.32 -22.12 2.74
CA ASP A 48 4.03 -22.82 3.82
C ASP A 48 4.58 -24.21 3.41
N GLY A 49 4.41 -24.58 2.14
CA GLY A 49 4.69 -25.92 1.61
C GLY A 49 3.43 -26.75 1.38
N LYS A 50 2.29 -26.35 1.94
CA LYS A 50 1.01 -27.08 1.84
C LYS A 50 -0.19 -26.18 1.54
N ALA A 51 -0.21 -24.98 2.09
CA ALA A 51 -1.30 -24.03 1.96
C ALA A 51 -0.77 -22.59 1.92
N TRP A 52 -1.62 -21.69 1.42
CA TRP A 52 -1.38 -20.27 1.58
C TRP A 52 -1.72 -19.87 3.01
N VAL A 53 -0.73 -19.33 3.71
CA VAL A 53 -0.88 -18.79 5.06
C VAL A 53 -0.70 -17.27 5.03
N LYS A 54 -1.36 -16.59 5.95
CA LYS A 54 -1.25 -15.13 6.07
C LYS A 54 0.19 -14.73 6.40
N ASP A 55 0.74 -13.83 5.60
CA ASP A 55 2.04 -13.20 5.88
C ASP A 55 1.81 -11.91 6.67
N GLU A 56 1.71 -12.04 8.00
CA GLU A 56 1.53 -10.90 8.89
C GLU A 56 2.68 -9.89 8.80
N ALA A 57 3.89 -10.35 8.49
CA ALA A 57 5.05 -9.46 8.36
C ALA A 57 4.92 -8.61 7.10
N ALA A 58 4.50 -9.21 5.97
CA ALA A 58 4.23 -8.48 4.73
C ALA A 58 3.06 -7.50 4.89
N GLU A 59 1.97 -7.90 5.54
CA GLU A 59 0.81 -7.03 5.79
C GLU A 59 1.20 -5.84 6.68
N LYS A 60 1.87 -6.07 7.82
CA LYS A 60 2.32 -5.00 8.72
C LYS A 60 3.32 -4.06 8.03
N ALA A 61 4.23 -4.60 7.22
CA ALA A 61 5.18 -3.79 6.45
C ALA A 61 4.47 -2.93 5.40
N ALA A 62 3.43 -3.45 4.74
CA ALA A 62 2.63 -2.69 3.79
C ALA A 62 1.85 -1.56 4.49
N GLN A 63 1.19 -1.85 5.61
CA GLN A 63 0.50 -0.85 6.42
C GLN A 63 1.43 0.28 6.89
N LEU A 64 2.63 -0.08 7.39
CA LEU A 64 3.63 0.90 7.81
C LEU A 64 4.08 1.79 6.64
N ARG A 65 4.37 1.21 5.47
CA ARG A 65 4.73 1.99 4.27
C ARG A 65 3.63 2.97 3.89
N GLN A 66 2.38 2.53 3.88
CA GLN A 66 1.24 3.39 3.57
C GLN A 66 1.06 4.53 4.61
N ALA A 67 1.29 4.24 5.90
CA ALA A 67 1.23 5.25 6.95
C ALA A 67 2.35 6.30 6.80
N GLU A 68 3.58 5.89 6.49
CA GLU A 68 4.70 6.80 6.21
C GLU A 68 4.47 7.65 4.96
N GLU A 69 3.95 7.06 3.89
CA GLU A 69 3.56 7.80 2.67
C GLU A 69 2.48 8.84 2.97
N THR A 70 1.50 8.48 3.79
CA THR A 70 0.44 9.40 4.25
C THR A 70 1.06 10.55 5.05
N LYS A 71 1.94 10.26 6.01
CA LYS A 71 2.67 11.27 6.80
C LYS A 71 3.41 12.24 5.90
N SER A 72 4.19 11.72 4.96
CA SER A 72 4.96 12.52 4.00
C SER A 72 4.06 13.45 3.18
N ARG A 73 2.96 12.93 2.62
CA ARG A 73 1.98 13.72 1.86
C ARG A 73 1.34 14.82 2.71
N LEU A 74 0.98 14.54 3.95
CA LEU A 74 0.37 15.53 4.84
C LEU A 74 1.37 16.63 5.24
N LEU A 75 2.63 16.29 5.48
CA LEU A 75 3.71 17.25 5.75
C LEU A 75 4.02 18.13 4.55
N GLN A 76 4.02 17.54 3.35
CA GLN A 76 4.18 18.29 2.10
C GLN A 76 3.03 19.29 1.93
N MET A 77 1.79 18.84 2.00
CA MET A 77 0.60 19.70 1.90
C MET A 77 0.63 20.85 2.91
N ALA A 78 0.96 20.56 4.18
CA ALA A 78 1.08 21.60 5.20
C ALA A 78 2.18 22.61 4.86
N SER A 79 3.32 22.15 4.32
CA SER A 79 4.41 23.04 3.92
C SER A 79 4.04 23.91 2.71
N GLU A 80 3.28 23.37 1.75
CA GLU A 80 2.75 24.10 0.60
C GLU A 80 1.73 25.18 1.01
N LYS A 81 0.96 24.96 2.09
CA LYS A 81 0.07 25.98 2.67
C LYS A 81 0.82 27.03 3.49
N ILE A 82 1.82 26.60 4.26
CA ILE A 82 2.62 27.49 5.11
C ILE A 82 3.45 28.47 4.28
N ALA A 83 4.03 28.05 3.15
CA ALA A 83 4.93 28.88 2.36
C ALA A 83 4.35 30.27 1.99
N PRO A 84 3.21 30.38 1.30
CA PRO A 84 2.66 31.70 0.94
C PRO A 84 2.20 32.52 2.15
N LEU A 85 1.68 31.86 3.21
CA LEU A 85 1.28 32.53 4.44
C LEU A 85 2.48 33.12 5.18
N GLN A 86 3.60 32.38 5.21
CA GLN A 86 4.85 32.84 5.78
C GLN A 86 5.44 34.00 4.98
N ASP A 87 5.42 33.92 3.64
CA ASP A 87 5.87 35.02 2.77
C ASP A 87 5.06 36.30 3.05
N ALA A 88 3.73 36.20 3.21
CA ALA A 88 2.88 37.34 3.55
C ALA A 88 3.25 37.96 4.92
N VAL A 89 3.57 37.13 5.92
CA VAL A 89 4.02 37.60 7.23
C VAL A 89 5.39 38.27 7.14
N ASP A 90 6.33 37.66 6.43
CA ASP A 90 7.71 38.16 6.30
C ASP A 90 7.77 39.49 5.52
N LEU A 91 6.88 39.67 4.55
CA LEU A 91 6.72 40.91 3.79
C LEU A 91 5.87 41.96 4.53
N GLY A 92 5.30 41.63 5.68
CA GLY A 92 4.40 42.53 6.43
C GLY A 92 3.05 42.79 5.74
N LEU A 93 2.65 41.92 4.83
CA LEU A 93 1.41 42.01 4.04
C LEU A 93 0.27 41.13 4.60
N ALA A 94 0.58 40.24 5.55
CA ALA A 94 -0.41 39.31 6.11
C ALA A 94 -1.53 40.02 6.88
N THR A 95 -2.76 39.64 6.52
CA THR A 95 -3.96 39.88 7.32
C THR A 95 -3.92 39.09 8.64
N ASP A 96 -4.80 39.45 9.57
CA ASP A 96 -4.89 38.71 10.83
C ASP A 96 -5.44 37.28 10.64
N ASP A 97 -6.30 37.08 9.64
CA ASP A 97 -6.78 35.75 9.24
C ASP A 97 -5.66 34.88 8.68
N GLU A 98 -4.78 35.43 7.83
CA GLU A 98 -3.61 34.69 7.29
C GLU A 98 -2.62 34.32 8.40
N LYS A 99 -2.42 35.18 9.40
CA LYS A 99 -1.60 34.85 10.57
C LYS A 99 -2.21 33.72 11.40
N ALA A 100 -3.52 33.75 11.62
CA ALA A 100 -4.22 32.67 12.32
C ALA A 100 -4.11 31.35 11.56
N GLN A 101 -4.32 31.36 10.24
CA GLN A 101 -4.14 30.17 9.40
C GLN A 101 -2.69 29.66 9.44
N LEU A 102 -1.70 30.56 9.41
CA LEU A 102 -0.29 30.19 9.49
C LEU A 102 0.01 29.41 10.78
N ASP A 103 -0.52 29.86 11.90
CA ASP A 103 -0.33 29.21 13.19
C ASP A 103 -1.03 27.84 13.26
N GLU A 104 -2.25 27.74 12.72
CA GLU A 104 -2.97 26.47 12.62
C GLU A 104 -2.24 25.45 11.74
N TRP A 105 -1.76 25.87 10.56
CA TRP A 105 -1.00 25.00 9.65
C TRP A 105 0.35 24.58 10.23
N LYS A 106 1.05 25.48 10.94
CA LYS A 106 2.29 25.14 11.66
C LYS A 106 2.02 24.12 12.77
N LYS A 107 0.97 24.32 13.57
CA LYS A 107 0.54 23.37 14.61
C LYS A 107 0.20 22.01 13.99
N TYR A 108 -0.60 22.00 12.93
CA TYR A 108 -0.96 20.80 12.18
C TYR A 108 0.28 20.03 11.70
N ARG A 109 1.23 20.70 11.04
CA ARG A 109 2.48 20.08 10.57
C ARG A 109 3.25 19.41 11.71
N VAL A 110 3.33 20.07 12.87
CA VAL A 110 3.99 19.50 14.06
C VAL A 110 3.24 18.28 14.59
N LEU A 111 1.90 18.33 14.65
CA LEU A 111 1.07 17.19 15.07
C LEU A 111 1.25 16.00 14.13
N VAL A 112 1.16 16.21 12.81
CA VAL A 112 1.41 15.16 11.80
C VAL A 112 2.80 14.55 11.97
N ASN A 113 3.83 15.38 12.19
CA ASN A 113 5.20 14.88 12.36
C ASN A 113 5.36 13.98 13.60
N ARG A 114 4.51 14.16 14.62
CA ARG A 114 4.52 13.38 15.87
C ARG A 114 3.67 12.11 15.82
N VAL A 115 2.86 11.91 14.78
CA VAL A 115 2.05 10.69 14.64
C VAL A 115 2.94 9.46 14.59
N ASP A 116 2.57 8.46 15.40
CA ASP A 116 3.11 7.11 15.36
C ASP A 116 2.51 6.36 14.18
N THR A 117 3.34 5.95 13.24
CA THR A 117 2.92 5.28 11.99
C THR A 117 2.60 3.81 12.18
N LEU A 118 2.91 3.22 13.35
CA LEU A 118 2.47 1.87 13.70
C LEU A 118 1.00 1.81 14.11
N ASN A 119 0.45 2.92 14.61
CA ASN A 119 -0.96 3.06 14.97
C ASN A 119 -1.41 4.52 14.74
N PRO A 120 -1.60 4.91 13.47
CA PRO A 120 -1.77 6.31 13.13
C PRO A 120 -3.13 6.87 13.55
N ASP A 121 -3.10 7.99 14.26
CA ASP A 121 -4.24 8.87 14.52
C ASP A 121 -3.92 10.24 13.90
N TRP A 122 -4.51 10.51 12.73
CA TRP A 122 -4.17 11.70 11.95
C TRP A 122 -4.94 12.91 12.46
N PRO A 123 -4.26 14.05 12.73
CA PRO A 123 -4.96 15.26 13.14
C PRO A 123 -5.89 15.76 12.03
N GLU A 124 -6.95 16.47 12.42
CA GLU A 124 -7.83 17.16 11.48
C GLU A 124 -7.09 18.31 10.78
N LYS A 125 -7.40 18.50 9.49
CA LYS A 125 -6.79 19.56 8.69
C LYS A 125 -7.38 20.91 9.09
N PRO A 126 -6.57 21.98 9.18
CA PRO A 126 -7.06 23.35 9.28
C PRO A 126 -7.97 23.71 8.10
N SER A 127 -8.84 24.70 8.33
CA SER A 127 -9.75 25.24 7.30
C SER A 127 -9.08 26.29 6.41
#